data_AF-A0A2E7HCZ5-F1
#
_entry.id   AF-A0A2E7HCZ5-F1
#
_cell.length_a   1.000
_cell.length_b   1.000
_cell.length_c   1.000
_cell.angle_alpha   90.00
_cell.angle_beta   90.00
_cell.angle_gamma   90.00
#
_symmetry.space_group_name_H-M   'P 1'
#
loop_
_entity.id
_entity.type
_entity.pdbx_description
1 polymer ?
#
loop_
_entity_poly.entity_id
_entity_poly.type
_entity_poly.pdbx_seq_one_letter_code
_entity_poly.pdbx_strand_id
1 'polypeptide(L)'
;MTGPYMHDGRFETIEDVLVHYNAGIQHSSTVSPLTLQADNVTSDPDASFGLNLEPFEVDAIVAFLDTLTDESFLTNPRFSNPFLTELP
;
A
#
# COMPACT_ATOMS: atom_id res chain seq x y z
N MET A 1 3.28 2.27 -12.34
CA MET A 1 3.40 1.50 -11.07
C MET A 1 4.77 1.73 -10.46
N THR A 2 4.85 1.90 -9.14
CA THR A 2 6.01 2.50 -8.45
C THR A 2 6.61 1.64 -7.34
N GLY A 3 6.33 0.34 -7.34
CA GLY A 3 6.93 -0.58 -6.38
C GLY A 3 8.47 -0.62 -6.49
N PRO A 4 9.15 -1.14 -5.46
CA PRO A 4 8.60 -1.66 -4.21
C PRO A 4 8.14 -0.55 -3.24
N TYR A 5 7.26 -0.91 -2.31
CA TYR A 5 6.56 -0.01 -1.39
C TYR A 5 7.18 0.00 0.02
N MET A 6 6.75 0.99 0.82
CA MET A 6 7.35 1.41 2.09
C MET A 6 8.70 2.13 1.94
N HIS A 7 9.17 2.73 3.03
CA HIS A 7 10.44 3.46 3.07
C HIS A 7 11.67 2.55 2.91
N ASP A 8 11.53 1.27 3.25
CA ASP A 8 12.56 0.23 3.17
C ASP A 8 12.39 -0.68 1.94
N GLY A 9 11.34 -0.48 1.12
CA GLY A 9 11.11 -1.25 -0.09
C GLY A 9 10.78 -2.73 0.14
N ARG A 10 10.26 -3.10 1.32
CA ARG A 10 10.06 -4.51 1.70
C ARG A 10 8.83 -5.19 1.09
N PHE A 11 7.94 -4.43 0.46
CA PHE A 11 6.68 -4.95 -0.09
C PHE A 11 6.65 -4.73 -1.60
N GLU A 12 6.36 -5.78 -2.37
CA GLU A 12 6.35 -5.70 -3.83
C GLU A 12 5.04 -5.12 -4.36
N THR A 13 3.94 -5.32 -3.62
CA THR A 13 2.58 -4.97 -4.06
C THR A 13 1.86 -4.05 -3.06
N ILE A 14 0.79 -3.38 -3.50
CA ILE A 14 -0.08 -2.61 -2.61
C ILE A 14 -0.87 -3.55 -1.69
N GLU A 15 -1.19 -4.74 -2.16
CA GLU A 15 -1.87 -5.78 -1.38
C GLU A 15 -1.01 -6.20 -0.18
N ASP A 16 0.31 -6.37 -0.35
CA ASP A 16 1.23 -6.63 0.76
C ASP A 16 1.24 -5.48 1.79
N VAL A 17 1.13 -4.23 1.31
CA VAL A 17 0.99 -3.05 2.18
C VAL A 17 -0.31 -3.13 2.99
N LEU A 18 -1.43 -3.49 2.35
CA LEU A 18 -2.71 -3.62 3.03
C LEU A 18 -2.70 -4.77 4.04
N VAL A 19 -2.07 -5.91 3.72
CA VAL A 19 -1.87 -7.02 4.67
C VAL A 19 -1.10 -6.57 5.91
N HIS A 20 -0.07 -5.73 5.75
CA HIS A 20 0.67 -5.16 6.88
C HIS A 20 -0.23 -4.35 7.82
N TYR A 21 -1.11 -3.51 7.28
CA TYR A 21 -2.05 -2.74 8.10
C TYR A 21 -3.21 -3.58 8.63
N ASN A 22 -3.58 -4.65 7.95
CA ASN A 22 -4.71 -5.49 8.35
C ASN A 22 -4.36 -6.46 9.49
N ALA A 23 -3.13 -6.99 9.52
CA ALA A 23 -2.72 -7.98 10.52
C ALA A 23 -1.23 -7.92 10.93
N GLY A 24 -0.42 -7.05 10.30
CA GLY A 24 1.03 -7.01 10.47
C GLY A 24 1.55 -5.94 11.44
N ILE A 25 0.67 -5.18 12.09
CA ILE A 25 1.06 -4.14 13.04
C ILE A 25 1.55 -4.78 14.34
N GLN A 26 2.77 -4.42 14.74
CA GLN A 26 3.35 -4.85 16.01
C GLN A 26 3.30 -3.71 17.02
N HIS A 27 2.80 -4.00 18.21
CA HIS A 27 2.78 -3.02 19.29
C HIS A 27 4.21 -2.66 19.71
N SER A 28 4.53 -1.37 19.71
CA SER A 28 5.79 -0.85 20.22
C SER A 28 5.61 0.57 20.74
N SER A 29 6.56 1.07 21.52
CA SER A 29 6.52 2.42 22.11
C SER A 29 6.54 3.55 21.08
N THR A 30 6.91 3.26 19.83
CA THR A 30 7.00 4.25 18.74
C THR A 30 5.80 4.23 17.80
N VAL A 31 4.89 3.26 17.94
CA VAL A 31 3.66 3.21 17.14
C VAL A 31 2.64 4.19 17.70
N SER A 32 2.00 4.94 16.80
CA SER A 32 0.96 5.90 17.18
C SER A 32 -0.25 5.19 17.80
N PRO A 33 -0.83 5.73 18.90
CA PRO A 33 -2.07 5.20 19.45
C PRO A 33 -3.22 5.16 18.44
N LEU A 34 -3.25 6.08 17.46
CA LEU A 34 -4.27 6.09 16.42
C LEU A 34 -4.17 4.89 15.47
N THR A 35 -2.95 4.40 15.22
CA THR A 35 -2.74 3.20 14.41
C THR A 35 -3.24 1.95 15.12
N LEU A 36 -3.09 1.90 16.45
CA LEU A 36 -3.55 0.78 17.27
C LEU A 36 -5.08 0.79 17.49
N GLN A 37 -5.72 1.95 17.32
CA GLN A 37 -7.17 2.13 17.48
C GLN A 37 -7.94 2.14 16.15
N ALA A 38 -7.24 2.09 15.02
CA ALA A 38 -7.86 2.05 13.70
C ALA A 38 -8.40 0.64 13.46
N ASP A 39 -9.73 0.49 13.47
CA ASP A 39 -10.40 -0.80 13.38
C ASP A 39 -11.80 -0.61 12.75
N ASN A 40 -12.15 -1.46 11.77
CA ASN A 40 -13.50 -1.55 11.20
C ASN A 40 -14.47 -2.34 12.10
N VAL A 41 -13.96 -3.12 13.04
CA VAL A 41 -14.74 -3.86 14.03
C VAL A 41 -14.70 -3.09 15.35
N THR A 42 -15.67 -2.21 15.55
CA THR A 42 -15.89 -1.67 16.89
C THR A 42 -16.35 -2.82 17.78
N SER A 43 -15.58 -3.24 18.79
CA SER A 43 -16.06 -3.70 20.12
C SER A 43 -15.23 -4.82 20.79
N ASP A 44 -14.18 -5.38 20.17
CA ASP A 44 -13.45 -6.48 20.82
C ASP A 44 -12.14 -5.99 21.49
N PRO A 45 -12.05 -5.95 22.83
CA PRO A 45 -10.82 -5.60 23.53
C PRO A 45 -9.69 -6.63 23.35
N ASP A 46 -9.99 -7.84 22.83
CA ASP A 46 -9.03 -8.87 22.49
C ASP A 46 -8.70 -8.92 20.97
N ALA A 47 -9.26 -8.01 20.16
CA ALA A 47 -8.94 -7.94 18.73
C ALA A 47 -7.44 -7.64 18.50
N SER A 48 -6.85 -8.38 17.56
CA SER A 48 -5.51 -8.10 17.06
C SER A 48 -5.45 -6.68 16.47
N PHE A 49 -4.36 -5.95 16.74
CA PHE A 49 -4.15 -4.61 16.18
C PHE A 49 -4.15 -4.67 14.64
N GLY A 50 -5.10 -3.97 14.02
CA GLY A 50 -5.21 -3.92 12.57
C GLY A 50 -6.54 -3.33 12.12
N LEU A 51 -6.62 -3.03 10.83
CA LEU A 51 -7.80 -2.39 10.25
C LEU A 51 -9.03 -3.31 10.17
N ASN A 52 -8.85 -4.63 10.24
CA ASN A 52 -9.90 -5.64 10.06
C ASN A 52 -10.75 -5.44 8.79
N LEU A 53 -10.08 -5.11 7.69
CA LEU A 53 -10.66 -4.98 6.36
C LEU A 53 -11.21 -6.32 5.87
N GLU A 54 -12.44 -6.30 5.37
CA GLU A 54 -13.01 -7.41 4.62
C GLU A 54 -12.39 -7.51 3.21
N PRO A 55 -12.40 -8.69 2.56
CA PRO A 55 -11.78 -8.85 1.24
C PRO A 55 -12.24 -7.84 0.18
N PHE A 56 -13.53 -7.49 0.17
CA PHE A 56 -14.04 -6.51 -0.78
C PHE A 56 -13.58 -5.08 -0.48
N GLU A 57 -13.25 -4.75 0.77
CA GLU A 57 -12.73 -3.44 1.15
C GLU A 57 -11.28 -3.29 0.68
N VAL A 58 -10.50 -4.38 0.77
CA VAL A 58 -9.14 -4.44 0.18
C VAL A 58 -9.23 -4.17 -1.32
N ASP A 59 -10.09 -4.88 -2.05
CA ASP A 59 -10.29 -4.68 -3.49
C ASP A 59 -10.73 -3.24 -3.82
N ALA A 60 -11.64 -2.68 -3.02
CA ALA A 60 -12.11 -1.31 -3.21
C ALA A 60 -11.01 -0.26 -2.97
N ILE A 61 -10.15 -0.47 -1.97
CA ILE A 61 -9.01 0.42 -1.70
C ILE A 61 -8.00 0.33 -2.84
N VAL A 62 -7.65 -0.87 -3.31
CA VAL A 62 -6.75 -1.05 -4.46
C VAL A 62 -7.32 -0.33 -5.69
N ALA A 63 -8.60 -0.56 -6.00
CA ALA A 63 -9.27 0.11 -7.12
C ALA A 63 -9.26 1.63 -6.97
N PHE A 64 -9.45 2.16 -5.76
CA PHE A 64 -9.36 3.60 -5.49
C PHE A 64 -7.94 4.13 -5.71
N LEU A 65 -6.92 3.44 -5.20
CA LEU A 65 -5.52 3.84 -5.38
C LEU A 65 -5.10 3.81 -6.85
N ASP A 66 -5.60 2.85 -7.62
CA ASP A 66 -5.36 2.78 -9.07
C ASP A 66 -5.92 4.00 -9.82
N THR A 67 -6.97 4.66 -9.30
CA THR A 67 -7.47 5.91 -9.89
C THR A 67 -6.47 7.07 -9.82
N LEU A 68 -5.46 6.96 -8.96
CA LEU A 68 -4.38 7.94 -8.83
C LEU A 68 -3.24 7.69 -9.83
N THR A 69 -3.37 6.68 -10.69
CA THR A 69 -2.39 6.36 -11.73
C THR A 69 -2.52 7.29 -12.92
N ASP A 70 -1.50 8.12 -13.15
CA ASP A 70 -1.42 8.97 -14.33
C ASP A 70 -0.83 8.20 -15.53
N GLU A 71 -1.72 7.61 -16.33
CA GLU A 71 -1.36 6.89 -17.56
C GLU A 71 -0.65 7.79 -18.59
N SER A 72 -0.97 9.08 -18.60
CA SER A 72 -0.38 10.03 -19.55
C SER A 72 1.08 10.32 -19.20
N PHE A 73 1.43 10.33 -17.91
CA PHE A 73 2.80 10.44 -17.44
C PHE A 73 3.59 9.17 -17.72
N LEU A 74 3.03 8.00 -17.38
CA LEU A 74 3.71 6.70 -17.50
C LEU A 74 4.06 6.34 -18.95
N THR A 75 3.21 6.73 -19.90
CA THR A 75 3.39 6.40 -21.31
C THR A 75 4.04 7.51 -22.13
N ASN A 76 4.43 8.62 -21.49
CA ASN A 76 4.96 9.79 -22.20
C ASN A 76 6.36 9.50 -22.79
N PRO A 77 6.54 9.60 -24.13
CA PRO A 77 7.86 9.41 -24.75
C PRO A 77 8.92 10.40 -24.24
N ARG A 78 8.51 11.58 -23.78
CA ARG A 78 9.42 12.60 -23.22
C ARG A 78 10.07 12.19 -21.90
N PHE A 79 9.46 11.27 -21.16
CA PHE A 79 9.96 10.74 -19.88
C PHE A 79 10.46 9.29 -20.02
N SER A 80 10.51 8.77 -21.24
CA SER A 80 11.03 7.43 -21.52
C SER A 80 12.56 7.37 -21.41
N ASN A 81 13.10 6.15 -21.33
CA ASN A 81 14.54 5.93 -21.25
C ASN A 81 15.28 6.62 -22.44
N PRO A 82 16.18 7.57 -22.19
CA PRO A 82 16.85 8.33 -23.24
C PRO A 82 17.92 7.51 -23.99
N PHE A 83 18.26 6.30 -23.54
CA PHE A 83 19.35 5.48 -24.08
C PHE A 83 18.88 4.27 -24.90
N LEU A 84 17.63 4.23 -25.34
CA LEU A 84 17.09 3.10 -26.13
C LEU A 84 17.74 2.94 -27.52
N THR A 85 18.60 3.87 -27.95
CA THR A 85 19.18 3.94 -29.30
C THR A 85 20.69 3.67 -29.38
N GLU A 86 21.26 2.92 -28.44
CA GLU A 86 22.67 2.47 -28.54
C GLU A 86 22.70 0.93 -28.53
N LEU A 87 22.32 0.32 -29.66
CA LEU A 87 22.80 -1.02 -30.00
C LEU A 87 23.93 -0.86 -31.02
N PRO A 88 25.05 -1.60 -30.87
CA PRO A 88 26.20 -1.53 -31.78
C PRO A 88 25.88 -1.96 -33.22
#